data_AF-A0A845WAW6-F1
#
_entry.id   AF-A0A845WAW6-F1
#
_cell.length_a   1.000
_cell.length_b   1.000
_cell.length_c   1.000
_cell.angle_alpha   90.00
_cell.angle_beta   90.00
_cell.angle_gamma   90.00
#
_symmetry.space_group_name_H-M   'P 1'
#
loop_
_entity.id
_entity.type
_entity.pdbx_description
1 polymer ?
#
loop_
_entity_poly.entity_id
_entity_poly.type
_entity_poly.pdbx_seq_one_letter_code
_entity_poly.pdbx_strand_id
1 'polypeptide(L)'
;MADYIQYPYIEKRVRYFDGEFLKDQDFIDEQKYHIDRQRRLDQFLRVSGICDGLTLKTDTNQVIVTPGTALDSEGRQIILSTDSSPINLSAHKNQQVYLVISYQEEQSDQTNEGGLGSSGARRWHEKPNIQVATLGNVPEDSIVLAKLAIAGNGTVTPDLSVRQYSGVRLPSGNLDNGAITGPTLRSGGNSASSLVVIDGDLSVTGDTTVNGSLSFSSNVSGERTLLMEAPNSSNHRGDGTQGATGLVYRVEDNPPDGDPIFQVRSEGEAVRLFVEHNGWTGSADNSAWFGGTRDNYFAGKVGIGTTDPGSSKLKVQGKLTVSAGEIQLDGAQQIVFTNNDTTNNLKLQLWDGYGLGINSQTLFYAANGNHSWRDTNGTNERMALSTAANGGLTVKGTGNSSF
;
A
#
# COMPACT_ATOMS: atom_id res chain seq x y z
N MET A 1 -64.90 10.66 -2.00
CA MET A 1 -63.84 11.43 -2.66
C MET A 1 -62.65 10.50 -2.77
N ALA A 2 -62.01 10.45 -3.94
CA ALA A 2 -60.85 9.61 -4.14
C ALA A 2 -59.70 9.99 -3.18
N ASP A 3 -59.07 8.99 -2.58
CA ASP A 3 -57.90 9.16 -1.73
C ASP A 3 -56.66 9.09 -2.60
N TYR A 4 -55.92 10.20 -2.68
CA TYR A 4 -54.64 10.30 -3.40
C TYR A 4 -53.42 10.26 -2.47
N ILE A 5 -53.59 10.13 -1.15
CA ILE A 5 -52.47 10.09 -0.20
C ILE A 5 -51.60 8.86 -0.47
N GLN A 6 -50.32 9.09 -0.77
CA GLN A 6 -49.33 8.03 -0.93
C GLN A 6 -48.86 7.57 0.46
N TYR A 7 -49.29 6.40 0.90
CA TYR A 7 -48.86 5.83 2.17
C TYR A 7 -47.46 5.19 2.06
N PRO A 8 -46.64 5.25 3.13
CA PRO A 8 -45.28 4.72 3.13
C PRO A 8 -45.20 3.18 3.13
N TYR A 9 -46.31 2.50 3.42
CA TYR A 9 -46.40 1.04 3.41
C TYR A 9 -47.69 0.60 2.74
N ILE A 10 -47.56 0.03 1.54
CA ILE A 10 -48.68 -0.57 0.81
C ILE A 10 -48.52 -2.08 0.82
N GLU A 11 -49.43 -2.77 1.51
CA GLU A 11 -49.41 -4.23 1.68
C GLU A 11 -50.28 -4.97 0.66
N LYS A 12 -51.18 -4.25 -0.03
CA LYS A 12 -52.18 -4.82 -0.93
C LYS A 12 -52.02 -4.23 -2.33
N ARG A 13 -52.31 -5.05 -3.35
CA ARG A 13 -52.48 -4.61 -4.74
C ARG A 13 -53.88 -4.97 -5.22
N VAL A 14 -54.41 -4.21 -6.16
CA VAL A 14 -55.71 -4.47 -6.79
C VAL A 14 -55.67 -5.84 -7.48
N ARG A 15 -56.76 -6.59 -7.33
CA ARG A 15 -56.96 -7.87 -8.01
C ARG A 15 -58.30 -7.82 -8.74
N TYR A 16 -58.21 -7.70 -10.06
CA TYR A 16 -59.37 -7.73 -10.93
C TYR A 16 -60.08 -9.09 -10.95
N PHE A 17 -61.41 -9.08 -11.05
CA PHE A 17 -62.21 -10.28 -11.25
C PHE A 17 -63.34 -10.11 -12.27
N ASP A 18 -63.82 -11.23 -12.80
CA ASP A 18 -64.84 -11.22 -13.86
C ASP A 18 -66.15 -10.60 -13.39
N GLY A 19 -66.67 -9.66 -14.17
CA GLY A 19 -67.90 -8.92 -13.86
C GLY A 19 -67.73 -7.80 -12.83
N GLU A 20 -66.49 -7.48 -12.41
CA GLU A 20 -66.21 -6.36 -11.52
C GLU A 20 -66.53 -5.01 -12.19
N PHE A 21 -67.19 -4.13 -11.43
CA PHE A 21 -67.39 -2.74 -11.82
C PHE A 21 -66.27 -1.87 -11.22
N LEU A 22 -65.37 -1.38 -12.06
CA LEU A 22 -64.21 -0.60 -11.64
C LEU A 22 -64.60 0.79 -11.16
N LYS A 23 -63.96 1.23 -10.08
CA LYS A 23 -64.08 2.56 -9.51
C LYS A 23 -62.82 3.36 -9.77
N ASP A 24 -62.94 4.68 -9.67
CA ASP A 24 -61.81 5.61 -9.67
C ASP A 24 -60.72 5.20 -8.68
N GLN A 25 -61.11 4.77 -7.47
CA GLN A 25 -60.16 4.35 -6.44
C GLN A 25 -59.35 3.10 -6.85
N ASP A 26 -59.89 2.18 -7.65
CA ASP A 26 -59.15 0.97 -8.06
C ASP A 26 -57.95 1.35 -8.94
N PHE A 27 -58.12 2.31 -9.86
CA PHE A 27 -57.01 2.83 -10.66
C PHE A 27 -55.98 3.60 -9.83
N ILE A 28 -56.45 4.36 -8.84
CA ILE A 28 -55.58 5.13 -7.96
C ILE A 28 -54.76 4.21 -7.07
N ASP A 29 -55.38 3.18 -6.50
CA ASP A 29 -54.70 2.20 -5.66
C ASP A 29 -53.67 1.39 -6.45
N GLU A 30 -53.96 1.06 -7.71
CA GLU A 30 -52.98 0.45 -8.62
C GLU A 30 -51.79 1.39 -8.88
N GLN A 31 -52.04 2.67 -9.17
CA GLN A 31 -50.97 3.67 -9.35
C GLN A 31 -50.12 3.83 -8.08
N LYS A 32 -50.75 3.97 -6.92
CA LYS A 32 -50.07 4.08 -5.62
C LYS A 32 -49.19 2.87 -5.33
N TYR A 33 -49.68 1.66 -5.63
CA TYR A 33 -48.91 0.42 -5.47
C TYR A 33 -47.62 0.46 -6.31
N HIS A 34 -47.69 0.89 -7.57
CA HIS A 34 -46.52 1.00 -8.43
C HIS A 34 -45.55 2.10 -7.97
N ILE A 35 -46.06 3.26 -7.56
CA ILE A 35 -45.26 4.34 -6.98
C ILE A 35 -44.50 3.84 -5.74
N ASP A 36 -45.17 3.14 -4.81
CA ASP A 36 -44.53 2.56 -3.63
C ASP A 36 -43.43 1.56 -4.01
N ARG A 37 -43.68 0.67 -4.97
CA ARG A 37 -42.66 -0.31 -5.40
C ARG A 37 -41.43 0.36 -6.00
N GLN A 38 -41.61 1.41 -6.80
CA GLN A 38 -40.50 2.17 -7.40
C GLN A 38 -39.71 2.95 -6.34
N ARG A 39 -40.38 3.80 -5.55
CA ARG A 39 -39.73 4.63 -4.52
C ARG A 39 -39.01 3.78 -3.49
N ARG A 40 -39.62 2.67 -3.06
CA ARG A 40 -39.01 1.71 -2.12
C ARG A 40 -37.76 1.04 -2.69
N LEU A 41 -37.77 0.66 -3.97
CA LEU A 41 -36.59 0.09 -4.62
C LEU A 41 -35.46 1.11 -4.67
N ASP A 42 -35.77 2.34 -5.07
CA ASP A 42 -34.79 3.43 -5.14
C ASP A 42 -34.23 3.74 -3.74
N GLN A 43 -35.07 3.80 -2.71
CA GLN A 43 -34.66 4.02 -1.32
C GLN A 43 -33.77 2.89 -0.74
N PHE A 44 -33.98 1.64 -1.16
CA PHE A 44 -33.15 0.51 -0.68
C PHE A 44 -31.84 0.36 -1.43
N LEU A 45 -31.80 0.68 -2.72
CA LEU A 45 -30.64 0.44 -3.56
C LEU A 45 -29.79 1.69 -3.82
N ARG A 46 -30.32 2.89 -3.55
CA ARG A 46 -29.64 4.15 -3.84
C ARG A 46 -29.56 5.07 -2.63
N VAL A 47 -28.53 5.89 -2.61
CA VAL A 47 -28.36 7.00 -1.67
C VAL A 47 -28.88 8.27 -2.33
N SER A 48 -29.55 9.13 -1.57
CA SER A 48 -30.04 10.42 -2.06
C SER A 48 -28.90 11.27 -2.64
N GLY A 49 -29.14 11.98 -3.74
CA GLY A 49 -28.17 12.84 -4.39
C GLY A 49 -28.47 13.09 -5.86
N ILE A 50 -27.54 13.76 -6.54
CA ILE A 50 -27.60 14.04 -7.97
C ILE A 50 -27.33 12.75 -8.74
N CYS A 51 -28.24 12.34 -9.63
CA CYS A 51 -28.04 11.18 -10.49
C CYS A 51 -27.29 11.56 -11.77
N ASP A 52 -27.68 12.67 -12.40
CA ASP A 52 -27.08 13.17 -13.63
C ASP A 52 -27.39 14.68 -13.80
N GLY A 53 -26.51 15.40 -14.49
CA GLY A 53 -26.72 16.80 -14.89
C GLY A 53 -26.89 17.78 -13.72
N LEU A 54 -27.96 18.59 -13.79
CA LEU A 54 -28.28 19.66 -12.83
C LEU A 54 -27.14 20.66 -12.66
N THR A 55 -26.39 20.97 -13.73
CA THR A 55 -25.27 21.93 -13.68
C THR A 55 -25.78 23.37 -13.63
N LEU A 56 -24.87 24.33 -13.42
CA LEU A 56 -25.25 25.73 -13.21
C LEU A 56 -24.74 26.63 -14.34
N LYS A 57 -25.59 27.56 -14.77
CA LYS A 57 -25.21 28.75 -15.54
C LYS A 57 -25.39 29.96 -14.64
N THR A 58 -24.33 30.71 -14.40
CA THR A 58 -24.36 31.89 -13.52
C THR A 58 -24.35 33.17 -14.33
N ASP A 59 -25.09 34.17 -13.86
CA ASP A 59 -25.07 35.53 -14.36
C ASP A 59 -25.25 36.52 -13.19
N THR A 60 -25.27 37.81 -13.47
CA THR A 60 -25.34 38.87 -12.46
C THR A 60 -26.63 38.75 -11.64
N ASN A 61 -26.48 38.53 -10.33
CA ASN A 61 -27.56 38.29 -9.36
C ASN A 61 -28.49 37.13 -9.71
N GLN A 62 -28.08 36.19 -10.55
CA GLN A 62 -28.95 35.07 -10.92
C GLN A 62 -28.18 33.79 -11.23
N VAL A 63 -28.88 32.67 -11.09
CA VAL A 63 -28.39 31.36 -11.48
C VAL A 63 -29.50 30.59 -12.18
N ILE A 64 -29.14 29.82 -13.20
CA ILE A 64 -30.01 28.89 -13.91
C ILE A 64 -29.48 27.48 -13.68
N VAL A 65 -30.36 26.56 -13.31
CA VAL A 65 -30.05 25.13 -13.23
C VAL A 65 -30.37 24.51 -14.59
N THR A 66 -29.43 23.75 -15.14
CA THR A 66 -29.61 23.04 -16.41
C THR A 66 -30.29 21.69 -16.19
N PRO A 67 -30.85 21.06 -17.23
CA PRO A 67 -31.52 19.77 -17.11
C PRO A 67 -30.70 18.69 -16.39
N GLY A 68 -31.41 17.80 -15.70
CA GLY A 68 -30.82 16.68 -14.99
C GLY A 68 -31.80 16.03 -14.03
N THR A 69 -31.30 15.05 -13.28
CA THR A 69 -32.10 14.25 -12.36
C THR A 69 -31.41 14.12 -11.01
N ALA A 70 -32.19 14.21 -9.94
CA ALA A 70 -31.76 13.87 -8.60
C ALA A 70 -32.74 12.88 -7.96
N LEU A 71 -32.29 12.24 -6.88
CA LEU A 71 -33.07 11.33 -6.05
C LEU A 71 -33.03 11.83 -4.61
N ASP A 72 -34.18 11.94 -3.96
CA ASP A 72 -34.23 12.30 -2.54
C ASP A 72 -34.21 11.10 -1.59
N SER A 73 -34.23 11.36 -0.28
CA SER A 73 -34.21 10.37 0.80
C SER A 73 -35.42 9.45 0.83
N GLU A 74 -36.54 9.85 0.22
CA GLU A 74 -37.76 9.07 0.11
C GLU A 74 -37.80 8.20 -1.16
N GLY A 75 -36.76 8.28 -2.00
CA GLY A 75 -36.70 7.58 -3.28
C GLY A 75 -37.54 8.25 -4.37
N ARG A 76 -37.91 9.53 -4.22
CA ARG A 76 -38.63 10.29 -5.25
C ARG A 76 -37.62 10.85 -6.25
N GLN A 77 -37.93 10.71 -7.53
CA GLN A 77 -37.11 11.24 -8.61
C GLN A 77 -37.48 12.70 -8.86
N ILE A 78 -36.47 13.57 -8.88
CA ILE A 78 -36.60 15.00 -9.13
C ILE A 78 -36.05 15.26 -10.53
N ILE A 79 -36.94 15.46 -11.50
CA ILE A 79 -36.59 15.57 -12.91
C ILE A 79 -36.72 17.03 -13.34
N LEU A 80 -35.62 17.63 -13.79
CA LEU A 80 -35.62 18.92 -14.46
C LEU A 80 -35.38 18.70 -15.95
N SER A 81 -36.43 18.85 -16.77
CA SER A 81 -36.38 18.54 -18.21
C SER A 81 -35.87 19.68 -19.09
N THR A 82 -35.90 20.92 -18.60
CA THR A 82 -35.44 22.12 -19.31
C THR A 82 -34.68 23.03 -18.35
N ASP A 83 -33.94 24.02 -18.86
CA ASP A 83 -33.34 25.06 -18.01
C ASP A 83 -34.40 25.64 -17.06
N SER A 84 -34.03 25.82 -15.79
CA SER A 84 -34.91 26.47 -14.82
C SER A 84 -35.16 27.92 -15.20
N SER A 85 -36.25 28.51 -14.70
CA SER A 85 -36.34 29.97 -14.67
C SER A 85 -35.15 30.55 -13.88
N PRO A 86 -34.62 31.74 -14.24
CA PRO A 86 -33.52 32.36 -13.51
C PRO A 86 -33.90 32.58 -12.04
N ILE A 87 -33.14 31.97 -11.13
CA ILE A 87 -33.32 32.14 -9.68
C ILE A 87 -32.67 33.46 -9.28
N ASN A 88 -33.47 34.38 -8.74
CA ASN A 88 -33.00 35.70 -8.31
C ASN A 88 -32.22 35.61 -6.99
N LEU A 89 -31.00 36.13 -6.99
CA LEU A 89 -30.07 36.16 -5.87
C LEU A 89 -29.81 37.57 -5.34
N SER A 90 -30.54 38.59 -5.82
CA SER A 90 -30.32 40.00 -5.48
C SER A 90 -30.45 40.28 -3.99
N ALA A 91 -31.29 39.52 -3.29
CA ALA A 91 -31.49 39.60 -1.83
C ALA A 91 -30.32 39.02 -1.01
N HIS A 92 -29.39 38.30 -1.65
CA HIS A 92 -28.32 37.54 -1.01
C HIS A 92 -26.93 38.13 -1.28
N LYS A 93 -26.83 39.40 -1.68
CA LYS A 93 -25.54 40.07 -1.90
C LYS A 93 -24.69 40.09 -0.63
N ASN A 94 -23.39 39.87 -0.80
CA ASN A 94 -22.41 39.70 0.29
C ASN A 94 -22.71 38.52 1.22
N GLN A 95 -23.47 37.52 0.75
CA GLN A 95 -23.80 36.33 1.53
C GLN A 95 -23.32 35.07 0.82
N GLN A 96 -23.27 33.99 1.59
CA GLN A 96 -23.15 32.63 1.10
C GLN A 96 -24.44 31.87 1.40
N VAL A 97 -24.93 31.13 0.41
CA VAL A 97 -26.19 30.39 0.47
C VAL A 97 -26.04 29.04 -0.21
N TYR A 98 -26.93 28.10 0.06
CA TYR A 98 -27.07 26.88 -0.73
C TYR A 98 -28.12 27.07 -1.82
N LEU A 99 -27.85 26.55 -3.00
CA LEU A 99 -28.87 26.30 -4.01
C LEU A 99 -29.32 24.85 -3.87
N VAL A 100 -30.61 24.64 -3.66
CA VAL A 100 -31.17 23.31 -3.41
C VAL A 100 -32.30 23.01 -4.37
N ILE A 101 -32.52 21.72 -4.63
CA ILE A 101 -33.64 21.21 -5.41
C ILE A 101 -34.39 20.17 -4.59
N SER A 102 -35.72 20.23 -4.59
CA SER A 102 -36.58 19.25 -3.90
C SER A 102 -37.69 18.78 -4.82
N TYR A 103 -38.26 17.63 -4.49
CA TYR A 103 -39.47 17.15 -5.13
C TYR A 103 -40.67 18.04 -4.76
N GLN A 104 -41.54 18.31 -5.73
CA GLN A 104 -42.85 18.92 -5.50
C GLN A 104 -43.88 18.24 -6.39
N GLU A 105 -45.07 18.03 -5.86
CA GLU A 105 -46.22 17.53 -6.60
C GLU A 105 -47.36 18.54 -6.50
N GLU A 106 -48.00 18.85 -7.62
CA GLU A 106 -49.18 19.70 -7.67
C GLU A 106 -50.19 19.19 -8.69
N GLN A 107 -51.46 19.51 -8.50
CA GLN A 107 -52.49 19.23 -9.48
C GLN A 107 -52.32 20.13 -10.71
N SER A 108 -52.41 19.54 -11.90
CA SER A 108 -52.26 20.25 -13.18
C SER A 108 -53.33 19.85 -14.19
N ASP A 109 -53.30 20.50 -15.35
CA ASP A 109 -54.21 20.25 -16.47
C ASP A 109 -55.67 20.29 -16.06
N GLN A 110 -56.07 21.40 -15.44
CA GLN A 110 -57.46 21.65 -15.04
C GLN A 110 -58.37 21.62 -16.26
N THR A 111 -59.49 20.90 -16.14
CA THR A 111 -60.52 20.82 -17.18
C THR A 111 -61.91 21.06 -16.59
N ASN A 112 -62.82 21.54 -17.44
CA ASN A 112 -64.24 21.67 -17.16
C ASN A 112 -65.09 20.66 -17.96
N GLU A 113 -64.44 19.70 -18.63
CA GLU A 113 -65.09 18.68 -19.47
C GLU A 113 -65.69 17.51 -18.69
N GLY A 114 -65.80 17.61 -17.36
CA GLY A 114 -66.39 16.55 -16.56
C GLY A 114 -67.92 16.50 -16.68
N GLY A 115 -68.49 15.30 -16.58
CA GLY A 115 -69.93 15.10 -16.60
C GLY A 115 -70.64 15.90 -15.51
N LEU A 116 -71.88 16.34 -15.78
CA LEU A 116 -72.70 17.13 -14.84
C LEU A 116 -72.08 18.48 -14.41
N GLY A 117 -71.19 19.06 -15.23
CA GLY A 117 -70.59 20.37 -14.96
C GLY A 117 -69.44 20.33 -13.95
N SER A 118 -68.89 19.14 -13.67
CA SER A 118 -67.75 19.00 -12.77
C SER A 118 -66.46 19.47 -13.44
N SER A 119 -65.64 20.23 -12.69
CA SER A 119 -64.26 20.57 -13.06
C SER A 119 -63.27 19.80 -12.20
N GLY A 120 -62.06 19.56 -12.71
CA GLY A 120 -61.00 18.94 -11.93
C GLY A 120 -59.66 18.86 -12.67
N ALA A 121 -58.61 18.52 -11.91
CA ALA A 121 -57.28 18.27 -12.43
C ALA A 121 -57.24 16.93 -13.16
N ARG A 122 -56.59 16.87 -14.32
CA ARG A 122 -56.41 15.60 -15.06
C ARG A 122 -55.09 14.93 -14.74
N ARG A 123 -54.10 15.66 -14.20
CA ARG A 123 -52.75 15.15 -13.96
C ARG A 123 -52.19 15.65 -12.63
N TRP A 124 -51.24 14.89 -12.11
CA TRP A 124 -50.27 15.36 -11.13
C TRP A 124 -49.02 15.79 -11.87
N HIS A 125 -48.54 17.00 -11.60
CA HIS A 125 -47.28 17.50 -12.12
C HIS A 125 -46.21 17.34 -11.04
N GLU A 126 -45.41 16.29 -11.20
CA GLU A 126 -44.22 16.05 -10.41
C GLU A 126 -43.09 16.93 -10.98
N LYS A 127 -42.72 17.98 -10.24
CA LYS A 127 -41.80 19.01 -10.72
C LYS A 127 -40.71 19.32 -9.69
N PRO A 128 -39.57 19.86 -10.13
CA PRO A 128 -38.54 20.31 -9.21
C PRO A 128 -38.94 21.65 -8.59
N ASN A 129 -38.78 21.77 -7.28
CA ASN A 129 -38.76 23.04 -6.59
C ASN A 129 -37.30 23.44 -6.34
N ILE A 130 -36.85 24.52 -6.99
CA ILE A 130 -35.48 25.04 -6.85
C ILE A 130 -35.53 26.31 -6.02
N GLN A 131 -34.78 26.33 -4.93
CA GLN A 131 -34.79 27.44 -3.97
C GLN A 131 -33.42 27.72 -3.39
N VAL A 132 -33.29 28.91 -2.81
CA VAL A 132 -32.11 29.33 -2.06
C VAL A 132 -32.34 29.00 -0.58
N ALA A 133 -31.42 28.27 0.03
CA ALA A 133 -31.43 27.93 1.43
C ALA A 133 -30.27 28.62 2.17
N THR A 134 -30.49 29.02 3.42
CA THR A 134 -29.43 29.56 4.27
C THR A 134 -28.48 28.44 4.69
N LEU A 135 -27.19 28.77 4.85
CA LEU A 135 -26.18 27.83 5.34
C LEU A 135 -26.63 27.18 6.67
N GLY A 136 -26.57 25.85 6.74
CA GLY A 136 -26.95 25.08 7.93
C GLY A 136 -28.44 24.84 8.13
N ASN A 137 -29.31 25.42 7.30
CA ASN A 137 -30.75 25.19 7.34
C ASN A 137 -31.24 24.79 5.94
N VAL A 138 -30.92 23.56 5.56
CA VAL A 138 -31.37 22.94 4.31
C VAL A 138 -32.69 22.22 4.59
N PRO A 139 -33.75 22.48 3.81
CA PRO A 139 -35.02 21.77 4.00
C PRO A 139 -34.84 20.26 3.87
N GLU A 140 -35.64 19.50 4.60
CA GLU A 140 -35.66 18.04 4.51
C GLU A 140 -35.92 17.58 3.06
N ASP A 141 -35.38 16.43 2.69
CA ASP A 141 -35.42 15.83 1.35
C ASP A 141 -34.84 16.69 0.19
N SER A 142 -34.23 17.83 0.48
CA SER A 142 -33.63 18.68 -0.54
C SER A 142 -32.20 18.24 -0.88
N ILE A 143 -31.87 18.27 -2.17
CA ILE A 143 -30.53 17.98 -2.66
C ILE A 143 -29.76 19.28 -2.90
N VAL A 144 -28.58 19.40 -2.30
CA VAL A 144 -27.70 20.56 -2.47
C VAL A 144 -27.03 20.51 -3.84
N LEU A 145 -27.29 21.53 -4.66
CA LEU A 145 -26.72 21.68 -6.00
C LEU A 145 -25.43 22.49 -6.01
N ALA A 146 -25.27 23.46 -5.11
CA ALA A 146 -24.03 24.22 -4.92
C ALA A 146 -24.09 25.05 -3.66
N LYS A 147 -22.91 25.45 -3.16
CA LYS A 147 -22.77 26.61 -2.28
C LYS A 147 -22.45 27.82 -3.13
N LEU A 148 -23.27 28.85 -3.08
CA LEU A 148 -23.11 30.06 -3.89
C LEU A 148 -22.52 31.18 -3.01
N ALA A 149 -21.44 31.80 -3.48
CA ALA A 149 -20.96 33.06 -2.94
C ALA A 149 -21.41 34.21 -3.86
N ILE A 150 -22.16 35.17 -3.32
CA ILE A 150 -22.68 36.31 -4.10
C ILE A 150 -21.97 37.58 -3.63
N ALA A 151 -21.14 38.15 -4.51
CA ALA A 151 -20.44 39.40 -4.23
C ALA A 151 -21.39 40.61 -4.25
N GLY A 152 -20.97 41.74 -3.67
CA GLY A 152 -21.79 42.96 -3.59
C GLY A 152 -22.17 43.54 -4.96
N ASN A 153 -21.35 43.31 -5.98
CA ASN A 153 -21.64 43.67 -7.38
C ASN A 153 -22.61 42.69 -8.08
N GLY A 154 -22.98 41.58 -7.43
CA GLY A 154 -23.86 40.55 -7.98
C GLY A 154 -23.16 39.40 -8.69
N THR A 155 -21.82 39.36 -8.73
CA THR A 155 -21.10 38.20 -9.27
C THR A 155 -21.38 36.97 -8.40
N VAL A 156 -21.77 35.88 -9.04
CA VAL A 156 -22.09 34.60 -8.40
C VAL A 156 -20.95 33.62 -8.65
N THR A 157 -20.32 33.13 -7.59
CA THR A 157 -19.28 32.09 -7.66
C THR A 157 -19.81 30.80 -7.05
N PRO A 158 -20.07 29.76 -7.86
CA PRO A 158 -20.53 28.47 -7.36
C PRO A 158 -19.36 27.61 -6.87
N ASP A 159 -19.50 27.07 -5.67
CA ASP A 159 -18.68 25.98 -5.13
C ASP A 159 -19.48 24.68 -5.28
N LEU A 160 -19.00 23.83 -6.20
CA LEU A 160 -19.63 22.55 -6.55
C LEU A 160 -19.09 21.38 -5.72
N SER A 161 -18.09 21.58 -4.87
CA SER A 161 -17.51 20.50 -4.05
C SER A 161 -18.48 19.93 -3.01
N VAL A 162 -19.52 20.71 -2.69
CA VAL A 162 -20.61 20.30 -1.78
C VAL A 162 -21.66 19.40 -2.44
N ARG A 163 -21.56 19.16 -3.75
CA ARG A 163 -22.48 18.26 -4.47
C ARG A 163 -22.30 16.83 -3.99
N GLN A 164 -23.41 16.19 -3.65
CA GLN A 164 -23.46 14.77 -3.38
C GLN A 164 -24.15 14.08 -4.54
N TYR A 165 -23.45 13.17 -5.20
CA TYR A 165 -24.02 12.32 -6.24
C TYR A 165 -24.69 11.10 -5.61
N SER A 166 -25.81 10.68 -6.19
CA SER A 166 -26.46 9.42 -5.84
C SER A 166 -25.51 8.26 -6.12
N GLY A 167 -25.50 7.27 -5.22
CA GLY A 167 -24.66 6.08 -5.33
C GLY A 167 -25.42 4.82 -4.97
N VAL A 168 -24.71 3.69 -4.94
CA VAL A 168 -25.27 2.42 -4.44
C VAL A 168 -25.40 2.49 -2.93
N ARG A 169 -26.59 2.22 -2.41
CA ARG A 169 -26.82 2.09 -0.98
C ARG A 169 -26.57 0.64 -0.56
N LEU A 170 -25.65 0.47 0.39
CA LEU A 170 -25.36 -0.82 1.00
C LEU A 170 -25.84 -0.79 2.45
N PRO A 171 -26.96 -1.45 2.77
CA PRO A 171 -27.46 -1.48 4.14
C PRO A 171 -26.44 -2.21 5.04
N SER A 172 -26.05 -1.56 6.13
CA SER A 172 -25.36 -2.21 7.25
C SER A 172 -26.39 -2.88 8.16
N GLY A 173 -26.11 -4.10 8.62
CA GLY A 173 -26.93 -4.75 9.63
C GLY A 173 -26.57 -4.20 11.02
N ASN A 174 -27.56 -3.71 11.75
CA ASN A 174 -27.41 -3.54 13.19
C ASN A 174 -27.56 -4.93 13.83
N LEU A 175 -26.54 -5.39 14.54
CA LEU A 175 -26.68 -6.52 15.44
C LEU A 175 -27.42 -6.05 16.70
N ASP A 176 -28.17 -6.95 17.35
CA ASP A 176 -28.93 -6.66 18.59
C ASP A 176 -28.05 -6.14 19.75
N ASN A 177 -26.72 -6.32 19.66
CA ASN A 177 -25.73 -5.83 20.61
C ASN A 177 -25.20 -4.40 20.28
N GLY A 178 -25.75 -3.74 19.25
CA GLY A 178 -25.31 -2.41 18.81
C GLY A 178 -24.05 -2.40 17.94
N ALA A 179 -23.46 -3.56 17.64
CA ALA A 179 -22.35 -3.64 16.68
C ALA A 179 -22.88 -3.47 15.25
N ILE A 180 -22.33 -2.49 14.55
CA ILE A 180 -22.63 -2.26 13.13
C ILE A 180 -21.81 -3.26 12.33
N THR A 181 -22.47 -4.20 11.66
CA THR A 181 -21.82 -4.96 10.59
C THR A 181 -21.62 -4.02 9.42
N GLY A 182 -20.37 -3.86 8.96
CA GLY A 182 -20.07 -3.01 7.81
C GLY A 182 -20.90 -3.39 6.57
N PRO A 183 -21.04 -2.48 5.59
CA PRO A 183 -21.79 -2.75 4.38
C PRO A 183 -21.26 -4.02 3.68
N THR A 184 -22.15 -4.95 3.33
CA THR A 184 -21.76 -6.19 2.62
C THR A 184 -22.17 -6.10 1.15
N LEU A 185 -21.19 -6.13 0.24
CA LEU A 185 -21.42 -6.37 -1.18
C LEU A 185 -21.56 -7.87 -1.43
N ARG A 186 -22.71 -8.32 -1.92
CA ARG A 186 -22.98 -9.72 -2.27
C ARG A 186 -23.23 -9.83 -3.78
N SER A 187 -22.48 -10.68 -4.49
CA SER A 187 -22.85 -11.07 -5.86
C SER A 187 -23.73 -12.33 -5.80
N GLY A 188 -24.92 -12.34 -6.41
CA GLY A 188 -25.72 -13.58 -6.52
C GLY A 188 -26.65 -13.96 -5.36
N GLY A 189 -26.92 -13.06 -4.40
CA GLY A 189 -27.97 -13.29 -3.38
C GLY A 189 -27.66 -14.44 -2.40
N ASN A 190 -28.69 -15.20 -1.98
CA ASN A 190 -28.60 -16.21 -0.91
C ASN A 190 -27.98 -17.56 -1.32
N SER A 191 -27.55 -17.74 -2.57
CA SER A 191 -27.17 -19.07 -3.09
C SER A 191 -25.82 -19.12 -3.85
N ALA A 192 -24.85 -18.25 -3.47
CA ALA A 192 -23.52 -18.01 -4.08
C ALA A 192 -23.54 -16.90 -5.15
N SER A 193 -22.60 -15.95 -5.17
CA SER A 193 -21.13 -16.01 -5.14
C SER A 193 -20.46 -14.90 -4.30
N SER A 194 -19.20 -15.08 -3.92
CA SER A 194 -18.43 -14.09 -3.12
C SER A 194 -17.42 -13.30 -3.95
N LEU A 195 -17.78 -12.94 -5.19
CA LEU A 195 -16.87 -12.26 -6.13
C LEU A 195 -17.34 -10.83 -6.42
N VAL A 196 -16.51 -9.85 -6.10
CA VAL A 196 -16.63 -8.47 -6.58
C VAL A 196 -15.55 -8.26 -7.63
N VAL A 197 -15.93 -7.93 -8.86
CA VAL A 197 -15.00 -7.58 -9.93
C VAL A 197 -15.06 -6.06 -10.11
N ILE A 198 -13.90 -5.42 -9.97
CA ILE A 198 -13.70 -4.00 -10.30
C ILE A 198 -12.71 -3.99 -11.47
N ASP A 199 -13.20 -3.68 -12.67
CA ASP A 199 -12.39 -3.62 -13.89
C ASP A 199 -11.60 -2.30 -14.01
N GLY A 200 -11.92 -1.33 -13.15
CA GLY A 200 -11.22 -0.06 -13.01
C GLY A 200 -10.39 0.06 -11.72
N ASP A 201 -9.98 1.28 -11.40
CA ASP A 201 -9.20 1.56 -10.21
C ASP A 201 -10.04 1.47 -8.93
N LEU A 202 -9.43 0.96 -7.86
CA LEU A 202 -9.98 0.98 -6.50
C LEU A 202 -9.11 1.89 -5.61
N SER A 203 -9.71 2.94 -5.05
CA SER A 203 -9.09 3.78 -4.02
C SER A 203 -9.78 3.56 -2.67
N VAL A 204 -9.00 3.23 -1.64
CA VAL A 204 -9.48 3.08 -0.27
C VAL A 204 -8.67 4.03 0.62
N THR A 205 -9.35 4.99 1.24
CA THR A 205 -8.72 6.04 2.07
C THR A 205 -8.65 5.67 3.55
N GLY A 206 -9.32 4.59 3.97
CA GLY A 206 -9.26 4.03 5.31
C GLY A 206 -8.48 2.71 5.35
N ASP A 207 -8.48 2.08 6.54
CA ASP A 207 -7.79 0.81 6.74
C ASP A 207 -8.43 -0.31 5.91
N THR A 208 -7.59 -1.13 5.27
CA THR A 208 -8.02 -2.32 4.50
C THR A 208 -7.44 -3.58 5.13
N THR A 209 -8.32 -4.49 5.57
CA THR A 209 -7.94 -5.82 6.06
C THR A 209 -8.32 -6.87 5.02
N VAL A 210 -7.35 -7.69 4.58
CA VAL A 210 -7.58 -8.82 3.67
C VAL A 210 -7.32 -10.13 4.42
N ASN A 211 -8.40 -10.84 4.76
CA ASN A 211 -8.34 -12.15 5.43
C ASN A 211 -8.22 -13.28 4.39
N GLY A 212 -7.10 -13.30 3.67
CA GLY A 212 -6.86 -14.25 2.59
C GLY A 212 -5.64 -13.88 1.76
N SER A 213 -5.56 -14.40 0.54
CA SER A 213 -4.47 -14.09 -0.38
C SER A 213 -4.70 -12.75 -1.08
N LEU A 214 -3.65 -11.93 -1.14
CA LEU A 214 -3.59 -10.73 -1.97
C LEU A 214 -2.59 -10.99 -3.12
N SER A 215 -3.08 -10.90 -4.36
CA SER A 215 -2.25 -11.04 -5.56
C SER A 215 -2.28 -9.74 -6.35
N PHE A 216 -1.10 -9.24 -6.71
CA PHE A 216 -0.94 -8.12 -7.62
C PHE A 216 -0.37 -8.65 -8.94
N SER A 217 -1.12 -8.57 -10.03
CA SER A 217 -0.65 -8.93 -11.37
C SER A 217 -0.85 -7.74 -12.31
N SER A 218 0.22 -6.95 -12.53
CA SER A 218 0.22 -5.95 -13.60
C SER A 218 0.73 -6.59 -14.89
N ASN A 219 -0.02 -6.43 -15.98
CA ASN A 219 0.38 -6.90 -17.31
C ASN A 219 1.13 -5.82 -18.11
N VAL A 220 1.40 -4.66 -17.50
CA VAL A 220 2.18 -3.59 -18.14
C VAL A 220 3.63 -3.76 -17.73
N SER A 221 4.43 -4.27 -18.68
CA SER A 221 5.88 -4.43 -18.57
C SER A 221 6.56 -3.10 -18.20
N GLY A 222 6.84 -2.88 -16.91
CA GLY A 222 7.70 -1.76 -16.47
C GLY A 222 7.55 -1.26 -15.04
N GLU A 223 6.44 -1.56 -14.35
CA GLU A 223 6.21 -1.08 -12.97
C GLU A 223 6.03 -2.25 -11.99
N ARG A 224 6.76 -2.24 -10.86
CA ARG A 224 6.57 -3.18 -9.73
C ARG A 224 6.01 -2.40 -8.54
N THR A 225 4.80 -2.68 -8.08
CA THR A 225 4.23 -1.96 -6.95
C THR A 225 4.53 -2.64 -5.61
N LEU A 226 5.17 -1.86 -4.73
CA LEU A 226 5.61 -2.12 -3.36
C LEU A 226 5.04 -0.96 -2.53
N LEU A 227 4.38 -1.21 -1.40
CA LEU A 227 3.78 -0.14 -0.58
C LEU A 227 4.86 0.58 0.27
N MET A 228 4.92 1.91 0.18
CA MET A 228 5.96 2.79 0.75
C MET A 228 5.30 3.94 1.54
N GLU A 229 5.76 4.21 2.77
CA GLU A 229 5.30 5.36 3.58
C GLU A 229 6.08 6.66 3.25
N ALA A 230 5.46 7.81 3.51
CA ALA A 230 6.07 9.12 3.36
C ALA A 230 7.09 9.43 4.49
N PRO A 231 8.25 10.03 4.17
CA PRO A 231 9.25 10.43 5.17
C PRO A 231 8.83 11.67 5.97
N ASN A 232 9.21 11.73 7.25
CA ASN A 232 9.38 12.98 8.00
C ASN A 232 10.89 13.27 8.15
N SER A 233 11.26 14.53 8.39
CA SER A 233 12.62 15.03 8.21
C SER A 233 13.66 14.62 9.27
N SER A 234 13.38 13.75 10.24
CA SER A 234 14.30 13.59 11.39
C SER A 234 14.20 12.26 12.16
N ASN A 235 14.53 11.11 11.53
CA ASN A 235 15.17 9.91 12.14
C ASN A 235 14.68 8.59 11.48
N HIS A 236 15.59 7.80 10.91
CA HIS A 236 15.30 6.49 10.29
C HIS A 236 15.95 5.31 11.02
N ARG A 237 16.50 5.51 12.22
CA ARG A 237 17.08 4.43 13.04
C ARG A 237 16.38 4.42 14.40
N GLY A 238 15.25 3.71 14.45
CA GLY A 238 14.52 3.48 15.70
C GLY A 238 15.35 2.66 16.69
N ASP A 239 15.29 3.04 17.96
CA ASP A 239 15.94 2.43 19.13
C ASP A 239 15.13 1.26 19.72
N GLY A 240 14.20 0.69 18.95
CA GLY A 240 13.30 -0.37 19.40
C GLY A 240 12.06 0.12 20.14
N THR A 241 11.87 1.44 20.31
CA THR A 241 10.60 2.00 20.80
C THR A 241 9.66 2.22 19.60
N GLN A 242 8.40 1.79 19.72
CA GLN A 242 7.43 1.69 18.61
C GLN A 242 7.42 2.92 17.68
N GLY A 243 7.76 2.70 16.41
CA GLY A 243 7.85 3.73 15.38
C GLY A 243 8.83 3.44 14.23
N ALA A 244 9.17 2.18 13.97
CA ALA A 244 10.08 1.82 12.88
C ALA A 244 9.34 1.86 11.53
N THR A 245 9.61 2.90 10.74
CA THR A 245 9.07 3.14 9.39
C THR A 245 9.70 2.16 8.38
N GLY A 246 8.87 1.38 7.67
CA GLY A 246 9.28 0.44 6.61
C GLY A 246 8.29 -0.71 6.38
N LEU A 247 8.54 -1.56 5.38
CA LEU A 247 7.81 -2.81 5.19
C LEU A 247 8.20 -3.80 6.30
N VAL A 248 7.36 -3.91 7.32
CA VAL A 248 7.58 -4.82 8.46
C VAL A 248 6.86 -6.14 8.20
N TYR A 249 7.62 -7.19 7.86
CA TYR A 249 7.12 -8.55 7.85
C TYR A 249 7.18 -9.14 9.27
N ARG A 250 6.03 -9.39 9.87
CA ARG A 250 5.87 -10.11 11.15
C ARG A 250 5.01 -11.34 10.92
N VAL A 251 5.44 -12.46 11.49
CA VAL A 251 4.64 -13.68 11.60
C VAL A 251 4.01 -13.73 12.99
N GLU A 252 2.80 -14.26 13.10
CA GLU A 252 2.11 -14.43 14.39
C GLU A 252 2.86 -15.44 15.27
N ASP A 253 3.24 -16.56 14.67
CA ASP A 253 4.14 -17.57 15.23
C ASP A 253 5.37 -17.72 14.33
N ASN A 254 6.54 -17.91 14.95
CA ASN A 254 7.75 -18.21 14.17
C ASN A 254 7.59 -19.56 13.44
N PRO A 255 8.06 -19.67 12.18
CA PRO A 255 8.16 -20.96 11.51
C PRO A 255 9.20 -21.85 12.23
N PRO A 256 9.20 -23.19 12.00
CA PRO A 256 10.21 -24.10 12.55
C PRO A 256 11.66 -23.69 12.22
N ASP A 257 12.62 -24.21 12.99
CA ASP A 257 14.04 -23.95 12.74
C ASP A 257 14.47 -24.40 11.34
N GLY A 258 15.13 -23.51 10.59
CA GLY A 258 15.49 -23.71 9.18
C GLY A 258 14.43 -23.25 8.16
N ASP A 259 13.24 -22.85 8.60
CA ASP A 259 12.22 -22.29 7.71
C ASP A 259 12.26 -20.75 7.69
N PRO A 260 12.07 -20.14 6.51
CA PRO A 260 12.19 -18.70 6.30
C PRO A 260 10.94 -17.92 6.75
N ILE A 261 11.15 -16.74 7.35
CA ILE A 261 10.11 -15.69 7.52
C ILE A 261 9.83 -15.00 6.17
N PHE A 262 10.86 -14.81 5.34
CA PHE A 262 10.76 -14.16 4.03
C PHE A 262 11.72 -14.83 3.04
N GLN A 263 11.29 -15.01 1.79
CA GLN A 263 12.14 -15.46 0.70
C GLN A 263 11.89 -14.71 -0.60
N VAL A 264 12.97 -14.49 -1.35
CA VAL A 264 12.93 -14.18 -2.78
C VAL A 264 13.37 -15.44 -3.54
N ARG A 265 12.50 -15.98 -4.39
CA ARG A 265 12.82 -17.13 -5.24
C ARG A 265 12.89 -16.70 -6.72
N SER A 266 13.75 -17.35 -7.52
CA SER A 266 13.73 -17.20 -8.98
C SER A 266 12.83 -18.23 -9.65
N GLU A 267 12.66 -18.14 -10.97
CA GLU A 267 12.08 -19.19 -11.79
C GLU A 267 12.77 -20.54 -11.50
N GLY A 268 11.99 -21.60 -11.28
CA GLY A 268 12.51 -22.90 -10.83
C GLY A 268 12.76 -23.03 -9.31
N GLU A 269 12.19 -22.14 -8.50
CA GLU A 269 12.16 -22.19 -7.03
C GLU A 269 13.48 -21.96 -6.27
N ALA A 270 14.58 -21.63 -6.96
CA ALA A 270 15.86 -21.35 -6.30
C ALA A 270 15.80 -20.11 -5.39
N VAL A 271 16.31 -20.22 -4.16
CA VAL A 271 16.26 -19.16 -3.14
C VAL A 271 17.40 -18.16 -3.34
N ARG A 272 17.04 -16.91 -3.63
CA ARG A 272 17.98 -15.80 -3.91
C ARG A 272 18.27 -14.93 -2.71
N LEU A 273 17.32 -14.85 -1.78
CA LEU A 273 17.45 -14.16 -0.50
C LEU A 273 16.47 -14.81 0.47
N PHE A 274 16.90 -15.04 1.70
CA PHE A 274 15.98 -15.44 2.76
C PHE A 274 16.33 -14.76 4.09
N VAL A 275 15.32 -14.66 4.95
CA VAL A 275 15.43 -14.23 6.34
C VAL A 275 14.78 -15.31 7.20
N GLU A 276 15.53 -15.89 8.13
CA GLU A 276 15.04 -16.84 9.13
C GLU A 276 14.81 -16.17 10.49
N HIS A 277 14.02 -16.82 11.34
CA HIS A 277 13.67 -16.28 12.66
C HIS A 277 14.84 -16.29 13.66
N ASN A 278 15.85 -17.14 13.47
CA ASN A 278 17.05 -17.22 14.33
C ASN A 278 18.17 -16.24 13.91
N GLY A 279 17.85 -15.24 13.08
CA GLY A 279 18.78 -14.19 12.67
C GLY A 279 19.71 -14.57 11.51
N TRP A 280 19.46 -15.70 10.84
CA TRP A 280 20.16 -16.02 9.61
C TRP A 280 19.56 -15.25 8.43
N THR A 281 20.38 -14.39 7.84
CA THR A 281 20.11 -13.77 6.54
C THR A 281 21.14 -14.30 5.55
N GLY A 282 20.67 -14.93 4.48
CA GLY A 282 21.57 -15.62 3.56
C GLY A 282 20.98 -15.82 2.18
N SER A 283 21.77 -16.51 1.35
CA SER A 283 21.38 -17.01 0.05
C SER A 283 22.04 -18.38 -0.12
N ALA A 284 21.28 -19.37 -0.59
CA ALA A 284 21.80 -20.72 -0.80
C ALA A 284 22.64 -20.82 -2.08
N ASP A 285 22.27 -20.05 -3.11
CA ASP A 285 22.84 -20.14 -4.47
C ASP A 285 23.53 -18.85 -4.94
N ASN A 286 23.75 -17.87 -4.06
CA ASN A 286 24.29 -16.55 -4.45
C ASN A 286 25.20 -15.96 -3.37
N SER A 287 26.26 -15.26 -3.76
CA SER A 287 27.06 -14.46 -2.83
C SER A 287 26.27 -13.23 -2.39
N ALA A 288 26.20 -12.98 -1.09
CA ALA A 288 25.76 -11.68 -0.59
C ALA A 288 26.80 -10.63 -1.00
N TRP A 289 26.50 -9.78 -1.97
CA TRP A 289 27.39 -8.71 -2.40
C TRP A 289 27.18 -7.46 -1.55
N PHE A 290 28.11 -7.21 -0.62
CA PHE A 290 28.16 -5.99 0.19
C PHE A 290 29.05 -4.94 -0.49
N GLY A 291 28.57 -4.33 -1.58
CA GLY A 291 29.24 -3.25 -2.31
C GLY A 291 28.67 -1.85 -2.01
N GLY A 292 29.44 -0.78 -2.24
CA GLY A 292 28.97 0.60 -2.08
C GLY A 292 30.09 1.65 -1.94
N THR A 293 29.72 2.92 -1.77
CA THR A 293 30.66 4.04 -1.50
C THR A 293 30.94 4.25 0.00
N ARG A 294 30.30 3.45 0.86
CA ARG A 294 30.46 3.50 2.32
C ARG A 294 31.16 2.25 2.82
N ASP A 295 31.79 2.36 3.98
CA ASP A 295 32.44 1.24 4.65
C ASP A 295 31.42 0.19 5.10
N ASN A 296 31.82 -1.08 4.98
CA ASN A 296 31.13 -2.18 5.62
C ASN A 296 31.74 -2.41 7.01
N TYR A 297 30.93 -2.31 8.06
CA TYR A 297 31.36 -2.58 9.44
C TYR A 297 30.75 -3.90 9.93
N PHE A 298 31.61 -4.82 10.36
CA PHE A 298 31.22 -6.05 11.05
C PHE A 298 31.58 -5.92 12.54
N ALA A 299 30.56 -5.73 13.40
CA ALA A 299 30.77 -5.60 14.84
C ALA A 299 31.08 -6.95 15.52
N GLY A 300 30.61 -8.05 14.92
CA GLY A 300 30.84 -9.42 15.38
C GLY A 300 32.08 -10.07 14.77
N LYS A 301 32.27 -11.35 15.09
CA LYS A 301 33.31 -12.18 14.46
C LYS A 301 32.94 -12.49 13.02
N VAL A 302 33.93 -12.55 12.13
CA VAL A 302 33.74 -12.88 10.71
C VAL A 302 34.35 -14.25 10.41
N GLY A 303 33.54 -15.18 9.93
CA GLY A 303 33.98 -16.47 9.38
C GLY A 303 33.92 -16.43 7.86
N ILE A 304 35.04 -16.74 7.19
CA ILE A 304 35.11 -16.89 5.73
C ILE A 304 35.39 -18.36 5.42
N GLY A 305 34.43 -19.02 4.76
CA GLY A 305 34.48 -20.47 4.50
C GLY A 305 34.19 -21.35 5.72
N THR A 306 33.71 -20.78 6.83
CA THR A 306 33.39 -21.48 8.07
C THR A 306 32.21 -20.81 8.79
N THR A 307 31.39 -21.59 9.49
CA THR A 307 30.27 -21.11 10.31
C THR A 307 30.64 -20.92 11.79
N ASP A 308 31.82 -21.40 12.21
CA ASP A 308 32.32 -21.26 13.58
C ASP A 308 33.68 -20.55 13.61
N PRO A 309 33.68 -19.21 13.78
CA PRO A 309 34.91 -18.44 13.94
C PRO A 309 35.65 -18.71 15.26
N GLY A 310 35.06 -19.42 16.22
CA GLY A 310 35.69 -19.72 17.52
C GLY A 310 36.03 -18.44 18.30
N SER A 311 37.23 -18.36 18.90
CA SER A 311 37.72 -17.17 19.60
C SER A 311 38.28 -16.08 18.67
N SER A 312 38.45 -16.37 17.37
CA SER A 312 39.03 -15.43 16.41
C SER A 312 38.05 -14.33 16.02
N LYS A 313 38.54 -13.10 15.89
CA LYS A 313 37.75 -11.99 15.31
C LYS A 313 37.53 -12.17 13.81
N LEU A 314 38.53 -12.70 13.10
CA LEU A 314 38.45 -13.13 11.70
C LEU A 314 39.04 -14.53 11.58
N LYS A 315 38.30 -15.47 11.00
CA LYS A 315 38.77 -16.83 10.69
C LYS A 315 38.53 -17.13 9.21
N VAL A 316 39.59 -17.48 8.50
CA VAL A 316 39.53 -17.85 7.08
C VAL A 316 39.89 -19.33 6.94
N GLN A 317 38.95 -20.16 6.50
CA GLN A 317 39.21 -21.55 6.14
C GLN A 317 39.60 -21.62 4.67
N GLY A 318 40.90 -21.45 4.39
CA GLY A 318 41.44 -21.41 3.04
C GLY A 318 42.70 -20.54 2.93
N LYS A 319 43.02 -20.11 1.70
CA LYS A 319 44.10 -19.14 1.47
C LYS A 319 43.59 -17.72 1.69
N LEU A 320 44.40 -16.87 2.33
CA LEU A 320 44.20 -15.42 2.40
C LEU A 320 45.23 -14.74 1.48
N THR A 321 44.76 -13.91 0.54
CA THR A 321 45.62 -13.12 -0.36
C THR A 321 45.25 -11.65 -0.24
N VAL A 322 46.24 -10.81 0.06
CA VAL A 322 46.12 -9.35 0.02
C VAL A 322 46.88 -8.88 -1.23
N SER A 323 46.15 -8.47 -2.26
CA SER A 323 46.73 -8.11 -3.57
C SER A 323 47.20 -6.65 -3.64
N ALA A 324 46.71 -5.79 -2.75
CA ALA A 324 47.12 -4.40 -2.60
C ALA A 324 46.92 -3.95 -1.14
N GLY A 325 47.79 -3.07 -0.65
CA GLY A 325 47.81 -2.60 0.74
C GLY A 325 48.75 -3.41 1.64
N GLU A 326 48.77 -3.06 2.93
CA GLU A 326 49.67 -3.64 3.94
C GLU A 326 48.87 -4.46 4.97
N ILE A 327 49.50 -5.51 5.51
CA ILE A 327 49.01 -6.21 6.71
C ILE A 327 49.74 -5.64 7.91
N GLN A 328 49.07 -4.82 8.71
CA GLN A 328 49.63 -4.27 9.95
C GLN A 328 49.30 -5.18 11.14
N LEU A 329 50.31 -5.56 11.92
CA LEU A 329 50.20 -6.37 13.12
C LEU A 329 50.76 -5.59 14.32
N ASP A 330 49.89 -4.86 15.03
CA ASP A 330 50.30 -3.99 16.14
C ASP A 330 50.17 -4.64 17.52
N GLY A 331 51.06 -4.24 18.44
CA GLY A 331 51.07 -4.74 19.81
C GLY A 331 51.69 -6.13 19.94
N ALA A 332 51.25 -6.90 20.93
CA ALA A 332 51.81 -8.23 21.22
C ALA A 332 51.20 -9.35 20.33
N GLN A 333 51.22 -9.17 19.01
CA GLN A 333 50.70 -10.15 18.04
C GLN A 333 51.78 -11.14 17.59
N GLN A 334 51.36 -12.30 17.10
CA GLN A 334 52.25 -13.35 16.60
C GLN A 334 51.79 -13.87 15.24
N ILE A 335 52.76 -14.20 14.38
CA ILE A 335 52.53 -15.01 13.18
C ILE A 335 52.97 -16.43 13.52
N VAL A 336 52.01 -17.36 13.66
CA VAL A 336 52.27 -18.75 14.04
C VAL A 336 52.04 -19.67 12.85
N PHE A 337 53.07 -20.43 12.47
CA PHE A 337 52.99 -21.46 11.44
C PHE A 337 52.95 -22.83 12.09
N THR A 338 51.77 -23.44 12.20
CA THR A 338 51.56 -24.73 12.87
C THR A 338 51.65 -25.95 11.96
N ASN A 339 51.91 -25.76 10.66
CA ASN A 339 52.04 -26.86 9.71
C ASN A 339 53.34 -27.65 9.97
N ASN A 340 53.17 -28.91 10.39
CA ASN A 340 54.24 -29.88 10.70
C ASN A 340 54.94 -30.48 9.47
N ASP A 341 54.56 -30.07 8.25
CA ASP A 341 55.25 -30.47 7.03
C ASP A 341 56.67 -29.88 6.98
N THR A 342 57.65 -30.78 6.93
CA THR A 342 59.09 -30.51 6.95
C THR A 342 59.72 -30.50 5.56
N THR A 343 58.93 -30.70 4.48
CA THR A 343 59.50 -31.00 3.15
C THR A 343 59.95 -29.79 2.33
N ASN A 344 59.39 -28.59 2.52
CA ASN A 344 59.96 -27.33 2.05
C ASN A 344 59.14 -26.15 2.58
N ASN A 345 59.68 -25.35 3.50
CA ASN A 345 58.88 -24.55 4.42
C ASN A 345 59.35 -23.11 4.52
N LEU A 346 59.48 -22.41 3.39
CA LEU A 346 59.54 -20.94 3.43
C LEU A 346 58.23 -20.42 4.03
N LYS A 347 58.22 -20.21 5.34
CA LYS A 347 57.03 -19.82 6.10
C LYS A 347 56.73 -18.33 5.96
N LEU A 348 57.78 -17.50 5.86
CA LEU A 348 57.67 -16.07 5.62
C LEU A 348 58.72 -15.65 4.59
N GLN A 349 58.26 -15.18 3.43
CA GLN A 349 59.05 -14.51 2.41
C GLN A 349 58.66 -13.04 2.40
N LEU A 350 59.63 -12.13 2.51
CA LEU A 350 59.35 -10.69 2.51
C LEU A 350 59.39 -10.13 1.08
N TRP A 351 60.49 -10.39 0.37
CA TRP A 351 60.73 -10.02 -1.02
C TRP A 351 61.59 -11.09 -1.70
N ASP A 352 61.71 -11.08 -3.03
CA ASP A 352 62.68 -11.91 -3.77
C ASP A 352 64.09 -11.76 -3.17
N GLY A 353 64.58 -12.83 -2.55
CA GLY A 353 65.92 -12.90 -1.96
C GLY A 353 66.06 -12.38 -0.52
N TYR A 354 64.98 -12.00 0.17
CA TYR A 354 65.04 -11.50 1.55
C TYR A 354 64.18 -12.34 2.51
N GLY A 355 64.86 -13.07 3.41
CA GLY A 355 64.27 -13.69 4.61
C GLY A 355 64.49 -12.80 5.84
N LEU A 356 64.00 -13.24 7.01
CA LEU A 356 64.19 -12.54 8.28
C LEU A 356 65.69 -12.29 8.55
N GLY A 357 66.15 -11.07 8.26
CA GLY A 357 67.44 -10.51 8.69
C GLY A 357 68.67 -10.74 7.82
N ILE A 358 68.57 -10.93 6.49
CA ILE A 358 69.78 -11.18 5.67
C ILE A 358 69.68 -10.55 4.26
N ASN A 359 70.85 -10.09 3.78
CA ASN A 359 71.13 -9.51 2.47
C ASN A 359 70.55 -10.35 1.30
N SER A 360 70.33 -9.73 0.13
CA SER A 360 69.67 -10.25 -1.08
C SER A 360 70.21 -11.57 -1.65
N GLN A 361 71.34 -12.06 -1.13
CA GLN A 361 72.02 -13.26 -1.60
C GLN A 361 71.88 -14.46 -0.62
N THR A 362 71.08 -14.35 0.44
CA THR A 362 71.06 -15.36 1.50
C THR A 362 69.66 -15.64 2.06
N LEU A 363 69.26 -16.91 2.06
CA LEU A 363 68.01 -17.39 2.64
C LEU A 363 68.27 -18.07 3.99
N PHE A 364 67.42 -17.82 5.00
CA PHE A 364 67.43 -18.53 6.28
C PHE A 364 66.63 -19.84 6.16
N TYR A 365 67.24 -20.97 6.51
CA TYR A 365 66.63 -22.28 6.43
C TYR A 365 66.92 -23.09 7.71
N ALA A 366 65.87 -23.47 8.44
CA ALA A 366 65.96 -24.36 9.58
C ALA A 366 65.51 -25.77 9.15
N ALA A 367 66.47 -26.66 8.86
CA ALA A 367 66.20 -28.06 8.54
C ALA A 367 67.22 -28.97 9.24
N ASN A 368 66.77 -30.17 9.63
CA ASN A 368 67.60 -31.19 10.27
C ASN A 368 68.37 -30.72 11.53
N GLY A 369 67.75 -29.84 12.32
CA GLY A 369 68.33 -29.36 13.59
C GLY A 369 69.40 -28.26 13.47
N ASN A 370 69.69 -27.79 12.25
CA ASN A 370 70.68 -26.73 12.01
C ASN A 370 70.01 -25.46 11.51
N HIS A 371 70.53 -24.30 11.93
CA HIS A 371 70.21 -23.02 11.30
C HIS A 371 71.19 -22.81 10.15
N SER A 372 70.73 -22.97 8.92
CA SER A 372 71.57 -22.84 7.73
C SER A 372 71.20 -21.59 6.94
N TRP A 373 72.23 -20.93 6.45
CA TRP A 373 72.15 -19.87 5.47
C TRP A 373 72.56 -20.42 4.13
N ARG A 374 71.70 -20.24 3.14
CA ARG A 374 71.88 -20.83 1.80
C ARG A 374 71.94 -19.73 0.76
N ASP A 375 72.46 -20.06 -0.42
CA ASP A 375 72.38 -19.15 -1.57
C ASP A 375 70.93 -18.84 -1.98
N THR A 376 70.76 -17.86 -2.88
CA THR A 376 69.44 -17.42 -3.37
C THR A 376 68.61 -18.55 -4.00
N ASN A 377 69.25 -19.63 -4.47
CA ASN A 377 68.57 -20.79 -5.04
C ASN A 377 68.17 -21.83 -3.97
N GLY A 378 68.59 -21.64 -2.71
CA GLY A 378 68.36 -22.58 -1.60
C GLY A 378 69.18 -23.87 -1.71
N THR A 379 70.03 -24.01 -2.72
CA THR A 379 70.71 -25.26 -3.05
C THR A 379 71.99 -25.43 -2.24
N ASN A 380 72.83 -24.38 -2.20
CA ASN A 380 74.13 -24.46 -1.54
C ASN A 380 74.09 -23.81 -0.16
N GLU A 381 74.50 -24.55 0.86
CA GLU A 381 74.76 -24.02 2.19
C GLU A 381 75.99 -23.10 2.14
N ARG A 382 75.86 -21.88 2.67
CA ARG A 382 76.92 -20.85 2.76
C ARG A 382 77.49 -20.74 4.17
N MET A 383 76.64 -20.99 5.16
CA MET A 383 77.00 -20.97 6.57
C MET A 383 75.97 -21.82 7.34
N ALA A 384 76.42 -22.61 8.30
CA ALA A 384 75.53 -23.40 9.16
C ALA A 384 75.89 -23.23 10.62
N LEU A 385 74.88 -23.04 11.47
CA LEU A 385 74.96 -23.20 12.91
C LEU A 385 74.41 -24.57 13.24
N SER A 386 75.26 -25.37 13.85
CA SER A 386 74.86 -26.61 14.51
C SER A 386 75.12 -26.47 16.01
N THR A 387 74.20 -27.01 16.80
CA THR A 387 74.38 -27.12 18.25
C THR A 387 74.70 -28.57 18.58
N ALA A 388 75.82 -28.81 19.25
CA ALA A 388 76.14 -30.14 19.78
C ALA A 388 75.27 -30.41 21.03
N ALA A 389 75.05 -31.69 21.35
CA ALA A 389 74.25 -32.12 22.52
C ALA A 389 74.70 -31.50 23.86
N ASN A 390 75.93 -30.98 23.93
CA ASN A 390 76.53 -30.37 25.12
C ASN A 390 76.46 -28.82 25.12
N GLY A 391 75.69 -28.21 24.21
CA GLY A 391 75.55 -26.75 24.11
C GLY A 391 76.68 -26.03 23.36
N GLY A 392 77.60 -26.76 22.74
CA GLY A 392 78.64 -26.18 21.87
C GLY A 392 78.04 -25.64 20.58
N LEU A 393 78.28 -24.37 20.26
CA LEU A 393 77.91 -23.77 18.98
C LEU A 393 79.02 -23.99 17.96
N THR A 394 78.75 -24.72 16.89
CA THR A 394 79.65 -24.79 15.74
C THR A 394 79.06 -23.98 14.60
N VAL A 395 79.82 -22.96 14.20
CA VAL A 395 79.53 -22.17 13.02
C VAL A 395 80.48 -22.68 11.92
N LYS A 396 79.93 -23.17 10.81
CA LYS A 396 80.71 -23.67 9.68
C LYS A 396 80.45 -22.80 8.47
N GLY A 397 81.48 -22.10 8.01
CA GLY A 397 81.50 -21.49 6.68
C GLY A 397 81.65 -22.61 5.67
N THR A 398 80.77 -22.66 4.69
CA THR A 398 80.81 -23.66 3.61
C THR A 398 81.03 -22.91 2.30
N GLY A 399 82.18 -23.15 1.66
CA GLY A 399 82.65 -22.39 0.48
C GLY A 399 83.58 -21.21 0.85
N ASN A 400 83.60 -20.13 0.07
CA ASN A 400 84.44 -18.93 0.25
C ASN A 400 84.07 -18.06 1.46
N SER A 401 83.28 -18.56 2.40
CA SER A 401 82.87 -17.85 3.60
C SER A 401 84.03 -17.87 4.61
N SER A 402 84.57 -16.69 4.96
CA SER A 402 85.54 -16.54 6.06
C SER A 402 84.80 -16.15 7.35
N PHE A 403 85.25 -16.69 8.50
CA PHE A 403 84.83 -16.21 9.82
C PHE A 403 85.56 -14.93 10.21
#